data_AF-A0A2S9XCP7-F1
#
_entry.id   AF-A0A2S9XCP7-F1
#
_cell.length_a   1.000
_cell.length_b   1.000
_cell.length_c   1.000
_cell.angle_alpha   90.00
_cell.angle_beta   90.00
_cell.angle_gamma   90.00
#
_symmetry.space_group_name_H-M   'P 1'
#
loop_
_entity.id
_entity.type
_entity.pdbx_description
1 polymer ?
#
loop_
_entity_poly.entity_id
_entity_poly.type
_entity_poly.pdbx_seq_one_letter_code
_entity_poly.pdbx_strand_id
1 'polypeptide(L)'
;MSIAVVGVALGCCDCTELPTEVGEHVSYHWDDSEVRLCGGTVPTVDRFLETVGGYYGWAPDELGPGVEYFWDEELSVNACSWPGTFNCESHTIRPIVFSNAPIETHELAHASRGGRGRPMLGFPPFINEAFASRWSSAVIERDQVLLTSPEFLSAAELRAALEVNDATKLDYGLALTWWVALESTYGPTKMAEFIVEVDGATSAKGVERALRRVFGISLAESAALAESLPLASVDDPACELDGLPTFTWTGRPLVVERSDAHCDDSDIVNIDRRSAGWLFALELPDTLTDFYVSLSLPPGVDPVTKGIYLVECDGELQFDTMIPYYAASVKNGGASGTLRWPWRLRGRQVGRLSTNMNPDGAVVLPRVVFERVLTDTDRPMPP
;
A
#
# COMPACT_ATOMS: atom_id res chain seq x y z
N MET A 1 4.91 -22.86 -22.96
CA MET A 1 3.78 -22.57 -23.88
C MET A 1 3.81 -21.07 -24.10
N SER A 2 3.90 -20.60 -25.35
CA SER A 2 3.90 -19.15 -25.65
C SER A 2 2.54 -18.57 -25.34
N ILE A 3 2.49 -17.63 -24.39
CA ILE A 3 1.33 -16.78 -24.15
C ILE A 3 1.42 -15.68 -25.21
N ALA A 4 0.44 -15.63 -26.11
CA ALA A 4 0.30 -14.53 -27.04
C ALA A 4 -0.10 -13.28 -26.24
N VAL A 5 0.78 -12.27 -26.27
CA VAL A 5 0.49 -10.91 -25.83
C VAL A 5 -0.65 -10.40 -26.73
N VAL A 6 -1.80 -10.11 -26.13
CA VAL A 6 -2.84 -9.36 -26.81
C VAL A 6 -2.48 -7.90 -26.61
N GLY A 7 -1.81 -7.31 -27.60
CA GLY A 7 -1.72 -5.86 -27.68
C GLY A 7 -3.13 -5.29 -27.62
N VAL A 8 -3.38 -4.39 -26.68
CA VAL A 8 -4.65 -3.68 -26.57
C VAL A 8 -4.81 -2.80 -27.81
N ALA A 9 -5.39 -3.36 -28.86
CA ALA A 9 -5.87 -2.61 -30.02
C ALA A 9 -7.24 -2.01 -29.66
N LEU A 10 -7.23 -0.98 -28.81
CA LEU A 10 -8.33 -0.02 -28.73
C LEU A 10 -8.34 0.73 -30.06
N GLY A 11 -9.29 0.42 -30.95
CA GLY A 11 -9.31 0.89 -32.34
C GLY A 11 -8.94 2.36 -32.57
N CYS A 12 -7.65 2.61 -32.78
CA CYS A 12 -7.08 3.90 -33.15
C CYS A 12 -6.00 3.63 -34.20
N CYS A 13 -5.95 4.44 -35.25
CA CYS A 13 -4.99 4.25 -36.34
C CYS A 13 -3.53 4.59 -35.95
N ASP A 14 -3.31 5.09 -34.72
CA ASP A 14 -2.02 5.48 -34.13
C ASP A 14 -1.93 5.03 -32.65
N CYS A 15 -2.30 3.79 -32.32
CA CYS A 15 -2.01 3.26 -30.98
C CYS A 15 -0.49 3.11 -30.81
N THR A 16 0.12 3.91 -29.92
CA THR A 16 1.47 3.65 -29.42
C THR A 16 1.44 2.29 -28.71
N GLU A 17 2.20 1.31 -29.21
CA GLU A 17 2.44 0.09 -28.46
C GLU A 17 3.31 0.45 -27.25
N LEU A 18 2.74 0.35 -26.05
CA LEU A 18 3.50 0.56 -24.82
C LEU A 18 4.47 -0.61 -24.60
N PRO A 19 5.72 -0.33 -24.20
CA PRO A 19 6.61 -1.35 -23.64
C PRO A 19 5.93 -2.18 -22.57
N THR A 20 6.26 -3.47 -22.54
CA THR A 20 5.70 -4.43 -21.58
C THR A 20 6.80 -5.24 -20.90
N GLU A 21 6.67 -5.40 -19.58
CA GLU A 21 7.43 -6.34 -18.78
C GLU A 21 6.44 -7.32 -18.13
N VAL A 22 6.73 -8.62 -18.22
CA VAL A 22 5.82 -9.67 -17.75
C VAL A 22 6.38 -10.26 -16.47
N GLY A 23 5.67 -10.03 -15.37
CA GLY A 23 5.86 -10.66 -14.07
C GLY A 23 5.20 -12.02 -13.98
N GLU A 24 5.10 -12.55 -12.76
CA GLU A 24 4.42 -13.82 -12.48
C GLU A 24 2.89 -13.69 -12.56
N HIS A 25 2.34 -12.57 -12.07
CA HIS A 25 0.90 -12.32 -12.00
C HIS A 25 0.46 -11.15 -12.89
N VAL A 26 1.37 -10.21 -13.18
CA VAL A 26 1.08 -8.97 -13.92
C VAL A 26 1.80 -8.89 -15.27
N SER A 27 1.09 -8.42 -16.30
CA SER A 27 1.69 -7.81 -17.49
C SER A 27 1.73 -6.29 -17.27
N TYR A 28 2.91 -5.73 -17.09
CA TYR A 28 3.11 -4.34 -16.73
C TYR A 28 3.48 -3.51 -17.96
N HIS A 29 2.70 -2.48 -18.27
CA HIS A 29 2.83 -1.61 -19.42
C HIS A 29 3.12 -0.18 -18.96
N TRP A 30 4.05 0.51 -19.62
CA TRP A 30 4.38 1.90 -19.28
C TRP A 30 4.79 2.69 -20.51
N ASP A 31 4.67 4.02 -20.43
CA ASP A 31 5.18 4.92 -21.47
C ASP A 31 6.68 5.20 -21.27
N ASP A 32 7.55 4.49 -22.01
CA ASP A 32 9.01 4.69 -21.94
C ASP A 32 9.51 6.00 -22.53
N SER A 33 8.63 6.78 -23.18
CA SER A 33 8.94 8.13 -23.63
C SER A 33 8.86 9.15 -22.49
N GLU A 34 8.05 8.87 -21.46
CA GLU A 34 7.87 9.74 -20.30
C GLU A 34 8.64 9.27 -19.07
N VAL A 35 8.76 7.96 -18.87
CA VAL A 35 9.30 7.39 -17.62
C VAL A 35 10.28 6.24 -17.87
N ARG A 36 11.19 6.04 -16.92
CA ARG A 36 12.09 4.87 -16.89
C ARG A 36 11.62 3.89 -15.83
N LEU A 37 11.39 2.64 -16.22
CA LEU A 37 11.08 1.55 -15.30
C LEU A 37 12.33 1.11 -14.54
N CYS A 38 12.21 0.94 -13.22
CA CYS A 38 13.24 0.36 -12.38
C CYS A 38 13.02 -1.13 -12.13
N GLY A 39 14.12 -1.89 -12.00
CA GLY A 39 14.12 -3.34 -12.00
C GLY A 39 13.37 -4.00 -10.84
N GLY A 40 13.16 -3.30 -9.73
CA GLY A 40 12.38 -3.79 -8.59
C GLY A 40 10.88 -3.53 -8.68
N THR A 41 10.40 -2.68 -9.61
CA THR A 41 9.01 -2.23 -9.65
C THR A 41 8.04 -3.39 -9.93
N VAL A 42 8.22 -4.12 -11.04
CA VAL A 42 7.34 -5.24 -11.41
C VAL A 42 7.37 -6.37 -10.37
N PRO A 43 8.54 -6.81 -9.87
CA PRO A 43 8.58 -7.78 -8.77
C PRO A 43 7.86 -7.35 -7.50
N THR A 44 7.83 -6.04 -7.20
CA THR A 44 7.12 -5.52 -6.03
C THR A 44 5.60 -5.59 -6.23
N VAL A 45 5.11 -5.31 -7.45
CA VAL A 45 3.70 -5.49 -7.81
C VAL A 45 3.28 -6.96 -7.69
N ASP A 46 4.07 -7.90 -8.20
CA ASP A 46 3.80 -9.33 -8.07
C ASP A 46 3.73 -9.76 -6.59
N ARG A 47 4.76 -9.39 -5.81
CA ARG A 47 4.81 -9.74 -4.37
C ARG A 47 3.63 -9.15 -3.60
N PHE A 48 3.18 -7.96 -3.96
CA PHE A 48 2.01 -7.36 -3.33
C PHE A 48 0.75 -8.21 -3.55
N LEU A 49 0.50 -8.67 -4.78
CA LEU A 49 -0.62 -9.56 -5.09
C LEU A 49 -0.50 -10.91 -4.34
N GLU A 50 0.71 -11.45 -4.24
CA GLU A 50 1.00 -12.66 -3.47
C GLU A 50 0.75 -12.48 -1.98
N THR A 51 1.16 -11.33 -1.42
CA THR A 51 0.92 -10.98 -0.03
C THR A 51 -0.59 -10.89 0.26
N VAL A 52 -1.36 -10.22 -0.60
CA VAL A 52 -2.82 -10.11 -0.44
C VAL A 52 -3.47 -11.49 -0.36
N GLY A 53 -3.20 -12.36 -1.33
CA GLY A 53 -3.84 -13.68 -1.30
C GLY A 53 -3.22 -14.65 -0.31
N GLY A 54 -1.92 -14.53 0.00
CA GLY A 54 -1.27 -15.28 1.08
C GLY A 54 -1.94 -15.01 2.43
N TYR A 55 -2.25 -13.74 2.71
CA TYR A 55 -2.96 -13.33 3.92
C TYR A 55 -4.34 -13.99 4.05
N TYR A 56 -5.10 -14.08 2.96
CA TYR A 56 -6.41 -14.74 2.93
C TYR A 56 -6.37 -16.25 2.64
N GLY A 57 -5.19 -16.82 2.39
CA GLY A 57 -5.01 -18.24 2.06
C GLY A 57 -5.53 -18.66 0.68
N TRP A 58 -5.52 -17.76 -0.29
CA TRP A 58 -5.91 -18.04 -1.69
C TRP A 58 -4.79 -18.72 -2.48
N ALA A 59 -5.18 -19.55 -3.45
CA ALA A 59 -4.23 -20.18 -4.34
C ALA A 59 -3.65 -19.16 -5.35
N PRO A 60 -2.46 -19.42 -5.95
CA PRO A 60 -1.84 -18.51 -6.91
C PRO A 60 -2.75 -18.11 -8.10
N ASP A 61 -3.57 -19.04 -8.59
CA ASP A 61 -4.53 -18.79 -9.67
C ASP A 61 -5.73 -17.94 -9.24
N GLU A 62 -5.86 -17.66 -7.95
CA GLU A 62 -6.88 -16.80 -7.34
C GLU A 62 -6.35 -15.40 -7.03
N LEU A 63 -5.06 -15.11 -7.23
CA LEU A 63 -4.44 -13.81 -6.91
C LEU A 63 -4.77 -12.70 -7.92
N GLY A 64 -5.25 -13.09 -9.11
CA GLY A 64 -5.47 -12.20 -10.24
C GLY A 64 -4.73 -12.67 -11.49
N PRO A 65 -5.00 -13.87 -12.02
CA PRO A 65 -4.22 -14.41 -13.13
C PRO A 65 -4.31 -13.50 -14.36
N GLY A 66 -3.17 -12.90 -14.72
CA GLY A 66 -3.03 -12.03 -15.88
C GLY A 66 -3.63 -10.64 -15.66
N VAL A 67 -3.30 -9.98 -14.54
CA VAL A 67 -3.55 -8.54 -14.37
C VAL A 67 -2.79 -7.79 -15.47
N GLU A 68 -3.46 -6.89 -16.18
CA GLU A 68 -2.79 -5.94 -17.07
C GLU A 68 -2.68 -4.61 -16.32
N TYR A 69 -1.47 -4.14 -16.02
CA TYR A 69 -1.24 -2.87 -15.32
C TYR A 69 -0.71 -1.83 -16.30
N PHE A 70 -1.41 -0.72 -16.46
CA PHE A 70 -1.03 0.37 -17.34
C PHE A 70 -0.62 1.60 -16.53
N TRP A 71 0.69 1.87 -16.49
CA TRP A 71 1.25 3.10 -15.95
C TRP A 71 1.36 4.16 -17.06
N ASP A 72 0.27 4.89 -17.26
CA ASP A 72 0.15 5.92 -18.29
C ASP A 72 -0.94 6.93 -17.87
N GLU A 73 -0.56 8.20 -17.73
CA GLU A 73 -1.49 9.24 -17.23
C GLU A 73 -2.58 9.55 -18.25
N GLU A 74 -2.26 9.61 -19.54
CA GLU A 74 -3.24 9.92 -20.58
C GLU A 74 -4.27 8.79 -20.70
N LEU A 75 -3.80 7.56 -20.76
CA LEU A 75 -4.66 6.38 -20.81
C LEU A 75 -5.50 6.28 -19.54
N SER A 76 -4.91 6.52 -18.36
CA SER A 76 -5.65 6.45 -17.10
C SER A 76 -6.72 7.54 -17.01
N VAL A 77 -6.42 8.79 -17.36
CA VAL A 77 -7.42 9.89 -17.40
C VAL A 77 -8.54 9.58 -18.39
N ASN A 78 -8.24 8.93 -19.52
CA ASN A 78 -9.23 8.60 -20.54
C ASN A 78 -10.07 7.37 -20.17
N ALA A 79 -9.48 6.37 -19.51
CA ALA A 79 -10.13 5.12 -19.15
C ALA A 79 -10.95 5.24 -17.86
N CYS A 80 -10.42 5.95 -16.87
CA CYS A 80 -11.09 6.21 -15.61
C CYS A 80 -12.13 7.29 -15.84
N SER A 81 -13.39 6.88 -15.84
CA SER A 81 -14.55 7.58 -16.43
C SER A 81 -15.00 8.87 -15.73
N TRP A 82 -14.11 9.51 -14.95
CA TRP A 82 -14.43 10.63 -14.06
C TRP A 82 -13.36 11.73 -14.02
N PRO A 83 -13.74 13.01 -14.10
CA PRO A 83 -12.79 14.12 -13.94
C PRO A 83 -12.16 14.13 -12.54
N GLY A 84 -10.85 13.92 -12.47
CA GLY A 84 -10.07 13.99 -11.23
C GLY A 84 -9.77 12.64 -10.56
N THR A 85 -10.29 11.53 -11.11
CA THR A 85 -9.85 10.18 -10.77
C THR A 85 -8.77 9.78 -11.76
N PHE A 86 -7.57 9.46 -11.24
CA PHE A 86 -6.40 9.18 -12.08
C PHE A 86 -5.96 7.73 -12.04
N ASN A 87 -6.67 6.88 -11.28
CA ASN A 87 -6.43 5.45 -11.16
C ASN A 87 -7.77 4.73 -11.08
N CYS A 88 -7.87 3.54 -11.68
CA CYS A 88 -9.04 2.69 -11.56
C CYS A 88 -8.74 1.27 -12.04
N GLU A 89 -9.42 0.30 -11.44
CA GLU A 89 -9.57 -1.04 -12.01
C GLU A 89 -10.74 -1.07 -13.01
N SER A 90 -10.55 -1.83 -14.10
CA SER A 90 -11.58 -2.15 -15.07
C SER A 90 -11.84 -3.65 -15.11
N HIS A 91 -13.08 -4.00 -14.76
CA HIS A 91 -13.60 -5.35 -14.80
C HIS A 91 -13.88 -5.85 -16.24
N THR A 92 -12.85 -6.39 -16.90
CA THR A 92 -13.02 -7.15 -18.15
C THR A 92 -12.77 -8.66 -17.93
N ILE A 93 -12.58 -9.44 -19.01
CA ILE A 93 -12.23 -10.87 -18.92
C ILE A 93 -10.92 -11.06 -18.14
N ARG A 94 -10.00 -10.09 -18.25
CA ARG A 94 -8.83 -9.94 -17.38
C ARG A 94 -8.97 -8.67 -16.54
N PRO A 95 -8.53 -8.65 -15.29
CA PRO A 95 -8.51 -7.42 -14.50
C PRO A 95 -7.47 -6.47 -15.12
N ILE A 96 -7.86 -5.21 -15.31
CA ILE A 96 -6.98 -4.19 -15.88
C ILE A 96 -6.88 -3.06 -14.86
N VAL A 97 -5.68 -2.67 -14.48
CA VAL A 97 -5.42 -1.49 -13.65
C VAL A 97 -4.91 -0.38 -14.56
N PHE A 98 -5.60 0.75 -14.56
CA PHE A 98 -5.09 1.99 -15.15
C PHE A 98 -4.61 2.89 -14.04
N SER A 99 -3.39 3.42 -14.15
CA SER A 99 -2.82 4.26 -13.12
C SER A 99 -1.88 5.33 -13.67
N ASN A 100 -1.87 6.50 -13.03
CA ASN A 100 -0.83 7.51 -13.24
C ASN A 100 0.39 7.31 -12.31
N ALA A 101 0.31 6.35 -11.37
CA ALA A 101 1.34 5.98 -10.44
C ALA A 101 2.02 4.64 -10.85
N PRO A 102 3.31 4.48 -10.54
CA PRO A 102 4.03 3.25 -10.91
C PRO A 102 3.54 2.02 -10.14
N ILE A 103 3.05 2.20 -8.91
CA ILE A 103 2.44 1.14 -8.12
C ILE A 103 1.21 1.77 -7.47
N GLU A 104 0.05 1.14 -7.65
CA GLU A 104 -1.23 1.52 -7.05
C GLU A 104 -1.80 0.26 -6.37
N THR A 105 -1.50 0.11 -5.09
CA THR A 105 -1.87 -1.00 -4.21
C THR A 105 -3.37 -1.10 -3.97
N HIS A 106 -4.10 0.02 -3.98
CA HIS A 106 -5.56 0.03 -3.88
C HIS A 106 -6.21 -0.62 -5.11
N GLU A 107 -5.84 -0.18 -6.31
CA GLU A 107 -6.35 -0.72 -7.57
C GLU A 107 -5.82 -2.13 -7.85
N LEU A 108 -4.59 -2.44 -7.43
CA LEU A 108 -4.08 -3.81 -7.45
C LEU A 108 -4.88 -4.74 -6.53
N ALA A 109 -5.33 -4.25 -5.37
CA ALA A 109 -6.23 -5.01 -4.51
C ALA A 109 -7.58 -5.25 -5.21
N HIS A 110 -8.14 -4.25 -5.90
CA HIS A 110 -9.34 -4.43 -6.74
C HIS A 110 -9.15 -5.55 -7.79
N ALA A 111 -7.97 -5.63 -8.39
CA ALA A 111 -7.64 -6.65 -9.40
C ALA A 111 -7.55 -8.08 -8.83
N SER A 112 -7.35 -8.22 -7.51
CA SER A 112 -7.32 -9.53 -6.82
C SER A 112 -8.72 -10.14 -6.68
N ARG A 113 -8.80 -11.43 -6.29
CA ARG A 113 -10.08 -12.10 -6.03
C ARG A 113 -10.96 -11.36 -5.01
N GLY A 114 -10.36 -10.76 -3.99
CA GLY A 114 -11.07 -10.05 -2.93
C GLY A 114 -11.78 -8.78 -3.40
N GLY A 115 -11.29 -8.13 -4.45
CA GLY A 115 -11.91 -6.97 -5.07
C GLY A 115 -12.87 -7.32 -6.21
N ARG A 116 -12.61 -8.40 -6.96
CA ARG A 116 -13.28 -8.62 -8.25
C ARG A 116 -14.67 -9.28 -8.18
N GLY A 117 -14.90 -10.18 -7.22
CA GLY A 117 -16.12 -11.01 -7.20
C GLY A 117 -16.34 -11.79 -8.51
N ARG A 118 -17.56 -12.28 -8.76
CA ARG A 118 -17.93 -12.91 -10.04
C ARG A 118 -18.13 -11.88 -11.14
N PRO A 119 -17.70 -12.18 -12.38
CA PRO A 119 -18.00 -11.35 -13.55
C PRO A 119 -19.50 -11.05 -13.65
N MET A 120 -19.84 -9.77 -13.89
CA MET A 120 -21.20 -9.20 -14.00
C MET A 120 -22.00 -8.95 -12.72
N LEU A 121 -21.67 -9.59 -11.59
CA LEU A 121 -22.39 -9.38 -10.33
C LEU A 121 -21.58 -8.56 -9.32
N GLY A 122 -20.26 -8.74 -9.32
CA GLY A 122 -19.33 -7.98 -8.47
C GLY A 122 -19.64 -8.06 -6.98
N PHE A 123 -19.00 -7.17 -6.22
CA PHE A 123 -19.35 -6.86 -4.85
C PHE A 123 -20.14 -5.55 -4.80
N PRO A 124 -20.92 -5.29 -3.73
CA PRO A 124 -21.39 -3.93 -3.46
C PRO A 124 -20.19 -2.98 -3.42
N PRO A 125 -20.28 -1.76 -4.00
CA PRO A 125 -19.16 -0.80 -3.99
C PRO A 125 -18.57 -0.58 -2.60
N PHE A 126 -19.43 -0.47 -1.57
CA PHE A 126 -18.98 -0.36 -0.18
C PHE A 126 -18.04 -1.48 0.28
N ILE A 127 -18.30 -2.73 -0.12
CA ILE A 127 -17.47 -3.90 0.24
C ILE A 127 -16.17 -3.92 -0.55
N ASN A 128 -16.27 -3.65 -1.85
CA ASN A 128 -15.15 -3.61 -2.78
C ASN A 128 -14.13 -2.54 -2.37
N GLU A 129 -14.58 -1.32 -2.08
CA GLU A 129 -13.72 -0.24 -1.63
C GLU A 129 -13.17 -0.45 -0.21
N ALA A 130 -13.94 -1.07 0.69
CA ALA A 130 -13.43 -1.45 2.00
C ALA A 130 -12.24 -2.42 1.89
N PHE A 131 -12.35 -3.41 1.00
CA PHE A 131 -11.30 -4.37 0.73
C PHE A 131 -10.06 -3.68 0.14
N ALA A 132 -10.22 -2.85 -0.89
CA ALA A 132 -9.08 -2.18 -1.50
C ALA A 132 -8.41 -1.17 -0.55
N SER A 133 -9.19 -0.41 0.22
CA SER A 133 -8.65 0.50 1.25
C SER A 133 -7.87 -0.22 2.35
N ARG A 134 -8.22 -1.46 2.69
CA ARG A 134 -7.45 -2.29 3.64
C ARG A 134 -6.05 -2.60 3.11
N TRP A 135 -5.88 -2.62 1.80
CA TRP A 135 -4.63 -2.99 1.12
C TRP A 135 -3.89 -1.80 0.51
N SER A 136 -4.37 -0.58 0.72
CA SER A 136 -3.63 0.64 0.38
C SER A 136 -2.41 0.82 1.29
N SER A 137 -1.22 1.01 0.70
CA SER A 137 0.04 1.25 1.43
C SER A 137 0.64 2.61 1.12
N ALA A 138 0.85 3.40 2.16
CA ALA A 138 1.42 4.73 2.03
C ALA A 138 2.97 4.74 2.04
N VAL A 139 3.60 3.60 2.37
CA VAL A 139 5.06 3.44 2.26
C VAL A 139 5.48 2.98 0.88
N ILE A 140 4.67 2.18 0.21
CA ILE A 140 4.90 1.75 -1.16
C ILE A 140 4.58 2.91 -2.11
N GLU A 141 3.45 3.55 -1.90
CA GLU A 141 2.96 4.63 -2.77
C GLU A 141 3.26 6.02 -2.20
N ARG A 142 2.96 7.05 -3.00
CA ARG A 142 3.11 8.44 -2.60
C ARG A 142 1.74 9.06 -2.33
N ASP A 143 1.65 9.86 -1.27
CA ASP A 143 0.48 10.69 -0.95
C ASP A 143 -0.84 9.91 -0.68
N GLN A 144 -0.76 8.61 -0.37
CA GLN A 144 -1.91 7.83 0.12
C GLN A 144 -2.28 8.29 1.55
N VAL A 145 -3.50 8.79 1.70
CA VAL A 145 -4.07 9.16 3.00
C VAL A 145 -4.71 7.91 3.59
N LEU A 146 -4.21 7.44 4.73
CA LEU A 146 -4.94 6.44 5.49
C LEU A 146 -6.25 7.09 5.95
N LEU A 147 -7.38 6.56 5.46
CA LEU A 147 -8.71 7.07 5.73
C LEU A 147 -9.13 6.68 7.14
N THR A 148 -8.67 7.44 8.12
CA THR A 148 -8.76 7.03 9.52
C THR A 148 -9.71 7.89 10.35
N SER A 149 -10.70 8.56 9.79
CA SER A 149 -11.70 9.23 10.65
C SER A 149 -13.13 8.94 10.24
N PRO A 150 -13.59 7.68 10.37
CA PRO A 150 -15.02 7.46 10.44
C PRO A 150 -15.54 7.86 11.81
N GLU A 151 -16.52 8.74 11.77
CA GLU A 151 -17.48 8.89 12.85
C GLU A 151 -18.30 7.57 12.93
N PHE A 152 -18.64 7.15 14.14
CA PHE A 152 -19.18 5.81 14.46
C PHE A 152 -20.34 5.35 13.56
N LEU A 153 -20.46 4.03 13.37
CA LEU A 153 -21.42 3.39 12.49
C LEU A 153 -22.65 2.84 13.22
N SER A 154 -23.84 3.37 12.97
CA SER A 154 -25.09 2.71 13.35
C SER A 154 -25.52 1.67 12.30
N ALA A 155 -26.39 0.73 12.71
CA ALA A 155 -26.98 -0.25 11.81
C ALA A 155 -27.74 0.38 10.61
N ALA A 156 -28.30 1.58 10.80
CA ALA A 156 -29.01 2.31 9.76
C ALA A 156 -28.04 2.96 8.77
N GLU A 157 -26.93 3.54 9.26
CA GLU A 157 -25.87 4.11 8.43
C GLU A 157 -25.19 3.03 7.60
N LEU A 158 -24.82 1.89 8.20
CA LEU A 158 -24.27 0.75 7.46
C LEU A 158 -25.22 0.28 6.36
N ARG A 159 -26.51 0.17 6.69
CA ARG A 159 -27.51 -0.25 5.71
C ARG A 159 -27.63 0.74 4.56
N ALA A 160 -27.60 2.04 4.85
CA ALA A 160 -27.67 3.07 3.82
C ALA A 160 -26.42 3.05 2.94
N ALA A 161 -25.23 2.91 3.53
CA ALA A 161 -23.96 2.85 2.81
C ALA A 161 -23.87 1.63 1.88
N LEU A 162 -24.36 0.47 2.31
CA LEU A 162 -24.42 -0.77 1.50
C LEU A 162 -25.39 -0.69 0.31
N GLU A 163 -26.29 0.29 0.27
CA GLU A 163 -27.22 0.50 -0.86
C GLU A 163 -26.70 1.58 -1.83
N VAL A 164 -25.55 2.20 -1.55
CA VAL A 164 -24.90 3.14 -2.46
C VAL A 164 -24.21 2.35 -3.58
N ASN A 165 -24.68 2.55 -4.81
CA ASN A 165 -24.13 1.88 -6.00
C ASN A 165 -23.09 2.75 -6.75
N ASP A 166 -22.80 3.95 -6.25
CA ASP A 166 -21.84 4.88 -6.83
C ASP A 166 -20.65 5.01 -5.88
N ALA A 167 -19.51 4.42 -6.27
CA ALA A 167 -18.30 4.38 -5.44
C ALA A 167 -17.84 5.79 -5.03
N THR A 168 -18.01 6.79 -5.89
CA THR A 168 -17.60 8.18 -5.64
C THR A 168 -18.37 8.88 -4.52
N LYS A 169 -19.48 8.28 -4.08
CA LYS A 169 -20.34 8.80 -2.99
C LYS A 169 -20.19 8.00 -1.69
N LEU A 170 -19.29 7.02 -1.65
CA LEU A 170 -19.03 6.24 -0.47
C LEU A 170 -18.17 7.02 0.52
N ASP A 171 -18.38 6.72 1.80
CA ASP A 171 -17.43 7.04 2.84
C ASP A 171 -16.47 5.86 2.98
N TYR A 172 -15.29 5.98 2.39
CA TYR A 172 -14.28 4.92 2.36
C TYR A 172 -13.69 4.67 3.76
N GLY A 173 -13.62 5.70 4.62
CA GLY A 173 -13.18 5.52 6.00
C GLY A 173 -14.16 4.65 6.77
N LEU A 174 -15.45 4.89 6.60
CA LEU A 174 -16.52 4.09 7.21
C LEU A 174 -16.52 2.65 6.68
N ALA A 175 -16.25 2.48 5.38
CA ALA A 175 -16.09 1.17 4.75
C ALA A 175 -14.91 0.39 5.35
N LEU A 176 -13.73 1.02 5.42
CA LEU A 176 -12.53 0.45 6.00
C LEU A 176 -12.73 0.06 7.47
N THR A 177 -13.30 0.93 8.29
CA THR A 177 -13.52 0.64 9.72
C THR A 177 -14.45 -0.55 9.94
N TRP A 178 -15.52 -0.69 9.16
CA TRP A 178 -16.37 -1.86 9.25
C TRP A 178 -15.64 -3.15 8.83
N TRP A 179 -14.82 -3.08 7.79
CA TRP A 179 -14.00 -4.22 7.35
C TRP A 179 -12.99 -4.65 8.39
N VAL A 180 -12.20 -3.69 8.89
CA VAL A 180 -11.20 -3.90 9.95
C VAL A 180 -11.87 -4.50 11.18
N ALA A 181 -13.05 -4.01 11.57
CA ALA A 181 -13.77 -4.55 12.70
C ALA A 181 -14.09 -6.04 12.58
N LEU A 182 -14.53 -6.47 11.40
CA LEU A 182 -14.78 -7.89 11.11
C LEU A 182 -13.47 -8.67 11.06
N GLU A 183 -12.44 -8.15 10.39
CA GLU A 183 -11.16 -8.82 10.21
C GLU A 183 -10.43 -9.01 11.55
N SER A 184 -10.32 -7.98 12.39
CA SER A 184 -9.72 -8.09 13.72
C SER A 184 -10.48 -9.02 14.66
N THR A 185 -11.81 -9.16 14.49
CA THR A 185 -12.64 -10.02 15.33
C THR A 185 -12.58 -11.49 14.90
N TYR A 186 -12.63 -11.76 13.60
CA TYR A 186 -12.82 -13.10 13.06
C TYR A 186 -11.60 -13.68 12.33
N GLY A 187 -10.61 -12.84 12.02
CA GLY A 187 -9.38 -13.20 11.32
C GLY A 187 -9.53 -13.35 9.82
N PRO A 188 -8.41 -13.41 9.08
CA PRO A 188 -8.39 -13.41 7.63
C PRO A 188 -9.08 -14.62 7.01
N THR A 189 -8.98 -15.81 7.61
CA THR A 189 -9.65 -17.02 7.10
C THR A 189 -11.17 -16.83 7.03
N LYS A 190 -11.77 -16.21 8.05
CA LYS A 190 -13.22 -15.94 8.05
C LYS A 190 -13.59 -14.80 7.09
N MET A 191 -12.72 -13.81 6.93
CA MET A 191 -12.89 -12.79 5.88
C MET A 191 -12.85 -13.39 4.48
N ALA A 192 -11.96 -14.35 4.22
CA ALA A 192 -11.91 -15.09 2.96
C ALA A 192 -13.22 -15.86 2.68
N GLU A 193 -13.77 -16.54 3.70
CA GLU A 193 -15.10 -17.17 3.60
C GLU A 193 -16.20 -16.14 3.30
N PHE A 194 -16.14 -14.97 3.95
CA PHE A 194 -17.11 -13.89 3.76
C PHE A 194 -17.05 -13.29 2.35
N ILE A 195 -15.86 -13.05 1.81
CA ILE A 195 -15.63 -12.61 0.43
C ILE A 195 -16.31 -13.58 -0.54
N VAL A 196 -16.17 -14.89 -0.34
CA VAL A 196 -16.81 -15.88 -1.21
C VAL A 196 -18.34 -15.89 -1.04
N GLU A 197 -18.86 -15.69 0.17
CA GLU A 197 -20.30 -15.73 0.44
C GLU A 197 -21.03 -14.45 0.00
N VAL A 198 -20.37 -13.29 0.10
CA VAL A 198 -20.94 -11.98 -0.27
C VAL A 198 -20.86 -11.73 -1.78
N ASP A 199 -20.12 -12.55 -2.51
CA ASP A 199 -20.02 -12.52 -3.97
C ASP A 199 -21.41 -12.58 -4.63
N GLY A 200 -21.73 -11.55 -5.41
CA GLY A 200 -23.03 -11.36 -6.05
C GLY A 200 -24.15 -10.84 -5.15
N ALA A 201 -23.84 -10.40 -3.93
CA ALA A 201 -24.73 -9.54 -3.17
C ALA A 201 -24.76 -8.15 -3.82
N THR A 202 -25.95 -7.63 -4.12
CA THR A 202 -26.14 -6.29 -4.71
C THR A 202 -26.96 -5.37 -3.81
N SER A 203 -27.11 -5.70 -2.53
CA SER A 203 -27.91 -4.95 -1.55
C SER A 203 -27.51 -5.30 -0.13
N ALA A 204 -27.88 -4.45 0.83
CA ALA A 204 -27.62 -4.68 2.25
C ALA A 204 -28.27 -5.97 2.76
N LYS A 205 -29.40 -6.39 2.17
CA LYS A 205 -30.06 -7.66 2.51
C LYS A 205 -29.23 -8.89 2.08
N GLY A 206 -28.51 -8.77 0.97
CA GLY A 206 -27.56 -9.80 0.53
C GLY A 206 -26.40 -9.91 1.51
N VAL A 207 -25.80 -8.78 1.85
CA VAL A 207 -24.69 -8.69 2.83
C VAL A 207 -25.11 -9.20 4.20
N GLU A 208 -26.28 -8.82 4.72
CA GLU A 208 -26.79 -9.31 6.00
C GLU A 208 -26.94 -10.84 6.03
N ARG A 209 -27.29 -11.46 4.89
CA ARG A 209 -27.36 -12.92 4.79
C ARG A 209 -25.97 -13.55 4.85
N ALA A 210 -24.99 -12.96 4.17
CA ALA A 210 -23.61 -13.42 4.20
C ALA A 210 -23.02 -13.33 5.62
N LEU A 211 -23.24 -12.20 6.32
CA LEU A 211 -22.84 -12.02 7.72
C LEU A 211 -23.39 -13.12 8.64
N ARG A 212 -24.69 -13.41 8.51
CA ARG A 212 -25.34 -14.47 9.32
C ARG A 212 -24.79 -15.86 9.03
N ARG A 213 -24.37 -16.13 7.79
CA ARG A 213 -23.86 -17.45 7.39
C ARG A 213 -22.42 -17.68 7.83
N VAL A 214 -21.56 -16.67 7.66
CA VAL A 214 -20.12 -16.81 7.89
C VAL A 214 -19.74 -16.52 9.34
N PHE A 215 -20.27 -15.43 9.89
CA PHE A 215 -19.93 -14.94 11.23
C PHE A 215 -21.02 -15.26 12.27
N GLY A 216 -22.23 -15.60 11.84
CA GLY A 216 -23.35 -15.87 12.75
C GLY A 216 -23.99 -14.61 13.34
N ILE A 217 -23.71 -13.42 12.79
CA ILE A 217 -24.19 -12.13 13.29
C ILE A 217 -25.14 -11.44 12.31
N SER A 218 -25.97 -10.56 12.84
CA SER A 218 -26.81 -9.63 12.07
C SER A 218 -26.02 -8.41 11.60
N LEU A 219 -26.62 -7.64 10.67
CA LEU A 219 -26.06 -6.37 10.22
C LEU A 219 -25.89 -5.39 11.39
N ALA A 220 -26.86 -5.37 12.32
CA ALA A 220 -26.81 -4.50 13.49
C ALA A 220 -25.69 -4.88 14.46
N GLU A 221 -25.46 -6.18 14.68
CA GLU A 221 -24.32 -6.66 15.47
C GLU A 221 -23.00 -6.33 14.78
N SER A 222 -22.90 -6.42 13.45
CA SER A 222 -21.67 -6.01 12.73
C SER A 222 -21.39 -4.50 12.82
N ALA A 223 -22.44 -3.67 12.80
CA ALA A 223 -22.29 -2.23 13.00
C ALA A 223 -21.86 -1.92 14.44
N ALA A 224 -22.46 -2.59 15.43
CA ALA A 224 -22.06 -2.46 16.82
C ALA A 224 -20.62 -2.92 17.08
N LEU A 225 -20.14 -3.96 16.38
CA LEU A 225 -18.73 -4.36 16.43
C LEU A 225 -17.82 -3.22 15.98
N ALA A 226 -18.11 -2.62 14.81
CA ALA A 226 -17.37 -1.48 14.28
C ALA A 226 -17.41 -0.26 15.22
N GLU A 227 -18.59 0.05 15.78
CA GLU A 227 -18.74 1.11 16.78
C GLU A 227 -17.94 0.83 18.07
N SER A 228 -17.86 -0.43 18.48
CA SER A 228 -17.20 -0.85 19.72
C SER A 228 -15.67 -0.96 19.63
N LEU A 229 -15.10 -0.74 18.45
CA LEU A 229 -13.66 -0.83 18.19
C LEU A 229 -13.05 0.57 18.01
N PRO A 230 -12.91 1.36 19.10
CA PRO A 230 -12.29 2.67 19.01
C PRO A 230 -10.79 2.61 18.62
N LEU A 231 -10.16 1.42 18.69
CA LEU A 231 -8.71 1.20 18.53
C LEU A 231 -8.40 -0.11 17.78
N ALA A 232 -9.19 -0.52 16.78
CA ALA A 232 -8.80 -1.65 15.95
C ALA A 232 -7.54 -1.32 15.14
N SER A 233 -6.53 -2.18 15.26
CA SER A 233 -5.24 -1.99 14.61
C SER A 233 -5.08 -2.93 13.44
N VAL A 234 -4.59 -2.38 12.33
CA VAL A 234 -4.18 -3.12 11.16
C VAL A 234 -2.84 -2.57 10.71
N ASP A 235 -1.91 -3.44 10.39
CA ASP A 235 -0.60 -2.97 9.92
C ASP A 235 -0.71 -2.47 8.48
N ASP A 236 0.13 -1.48 8.14
CA ASP A 236 0.28 -1.06 6.74
C ASP A 236 0.63 -2.30 5.90
N PRO A 237 0.02 -2.51 4.73
CA PRO A 237 0.27 -3.68 3.90
C PRO A 237 1.74 -3.93 3.57
N ALA A 238 2.60 -2.90 3.61
CA ALA A 238 4.04 -3.05 3.46
C ALA A 238 4.67 -3.95 4.54
N CYS A 239 4.05 -4.05 5.72
CA CYS A 239 4.47 -4.92 6.82
C CYS A 239 4.29 -6.41 6.52
N GLU A 240 3.34 -6.74 5.66
CA GLU A 240 3.05 -8.10 5.19
C GLU A 240 3.94 -8.51 4.00
N LEU A 241 4.81 -7.61 3.51
CA LEU A 241 5.76 -7.92 2.45
C LEU A 241 6.93 -8.77 2.97
N ASP A 242 7.09 -9.93 2.36
CA ASP A 242 8.20 -10.84 2.63
C ASP A 242 9.49 -10.45 1.87
N GLY A 243 10.63 -10.87 2.42
CA GLY A 243 11.93 -10.78 1.73
C GLY A 243 12.57 -9.40 1.69
N LEU A 244 12.06 -8.43 2.44
CA LEU A 244 12.67 -7.10 2.56
C LEU A 244 14.07 -7.17 3.19
N PRO A 245 15.06 -6.42 2.67
CA PRO A 245 16.33 -6.21 3.37
C PRO A 245 16.10 -5.75 4.80
N THR A 246 16.57 -6.52 5.78
CA THR A 246 16.23 -6.31 7.20
C THR A 246 17.45 -5.86 8.01
N PHE A 247 17.28 -4.78 8.77
CA PHE A 247 18.30 -4.21 9.64
C PHE A 247 17.92 -4.33 11.11
N THR A 248 18.66 -5.14 11.86
CA THR A 248 18.39 -5.35 13.29
C THR A 248 19.23 -4.43 14.17
N TRP A 249 18.59 -3.75 15.11
CA TRP A 249 19.28 -2.95 16.12
C TRP A 249 19.88 -3.83 17.21
N THR A 250 21.16 -3.60 17.51
CA THR A 250 21.96 -4.41 18.45
C THR A 250 22.49 -3.61 19.63
N GLY A 251 21.88 -2.46 19.93
CA GLY A 251 22.33 -1.54 21.00
C GLY A 251 23.35 -0.48 20.54
N ARG A 252 23.77 -0.49 19.27
CA ARG A 252 24.66 0.50 18.64
C ARG A 252 23.90 1.34 17.62
N PRO A 253 24.39 2.53 17.20
CA PRO A 253 23.76 3.28 16.13
C PRO A 253 23.55 2.39 14.90
N LEU A 254 22.30 2.29 14.45
CA LEU A 254 21.94 1.54 13.25
C LEU A 254 22.12 2.46 12.04
N VAL A 255 22.75 1.95 10.99
CA VAL A 255 23.00 2.69 9.76
C VAL A 255 22.26 1.98 8.64
N VAL A 256 21.39 2.72 7.96
CA VAL A 256 20.70 2.29 6.76
C VAL A 256 21.32 3.06 5.60
N GLU A 257 22.01 2.36 4.72
CA GLU A 257 22.64 2.91 3.53
C GLU A 257 22.62 1.90 2.39
N ARG A 258 22.44 2.41 1.18
CA ARG A 258 22.53 1.65 -0.07
C ARG A 258 23.41 2.45 -1.02
N SER A 259 24.68 2.07 -1.11
CA SER A 259 25.63 2.69 -2.04
C SER A 259 25.39 2.20 -3.47
N ASP A 260 25.70 3.06 -4.44
CA ASP A 260 25.72 2.72 -5.87
C ASP A 260 24.38 2.19 -6.44
N ALA A 261 23.26 2.62 -5.85
CA ALA A 261 21.94 2.25 -6.33
C ALA A 261 21.68 2.76 -7.76
N HIS A 262 21.14 1.89 -8.59
CA HIS A 262 20.79 2.22 -9.96
C HIS A 262 19.40 1.72 -10.31
N CYS A 263 18.70 2.40 -11.21
CA CYS A 263 17.32 2.05 -11.53
C CYS A 263 17.19 0.67 -12.18
N ASP A 264 18.23 0.11 -12.80
CA ASP A 264 18.19 -1.27 -13.32
C ASP A 264 18.39 -2.35 -12.23
N ASP A 265 18.66 -1.97 -10.98
CA ASP A 265 18.75 -2.92 -9.87
C ASP A 265 17.37 -3.50 -9.53
N SER A 266 17.34 -4.80 -9.22
CA SER A 266 16.11 -5.53 -8.91
C SER A 266 15.45 -5.14 -7.58
N ASP A 267 16.08 -4.28 -6.77
CA ASP A 267 15.54 -3.81 -5.48
C ASP A 267 15.14 -2.33 -5.48
N ILE A 268 15.48 -1.59 -6.54
CA ILE A 268 15.07 -0.19 -6.70
C ILE A 268 13.72 -0.13 -7.42
N VAL A 269 12.78 0.59 -6.82
CA VAL A 269 11.41 0.71 -7.33
C VAL A 269 11.11 2.15 -7.75
N ASN A 270 10.23 2.31 -8.74
CA ASN A 270 9.65 3.60 -9.07
C ASN A 270 8.68 4.02 -7.97
N ILE A 271 8.77 5.28 -7.55
CA ILE A 271 7.85 5.89 -6.57
C ILE A 271 6.90 6.87 -7.25
N ASP A 272 7.39 7.58 -8.27
CA ASP A 272 6.58 8.36 -9.21
C ASP A 272 7.34 8.46 -10.56
N ARG A 273 6.85 9.31 -11.47
CA ARG A 273 7.43 9.54 -12.80
C ARG A 273 8.92 9.90 -12.80
N ARG A 274 9.45 10.49 -11.72
CA ARG A 274 10.85 10.97 -11.64
C ARG A 274 11.59 10.51 -10.39
N SER A 275 10.89 9.83 -9.49
CA SER A 275 11.41 9.40 -8.19
C SER A 275 11.50 7.89 -8.13
N ALA A 276 12.56 7.42 -7.49
CA ALA A 276 12.80 6.03 -7.17
C ALA A 276 13.02 5.88 -5.66
N GLY A 277 12.93 4.64 -5.19
CA GLY A 277 13.11 4.34 -3.79
C GLY A 277 13.53 2.90 -3.55
N TRP A 278 13.85 2.63 -2.30
CA TRP A 278 14.29 1.33 -1.83
C TRP A 278 13.56 1.00 -0.53
N LEU A 279 12.89 -0.15 -0.51
CA LEU A 279 12.15 -0.66 0.64
C LEU A 279 13.07 -1.52 1.53
N PHE A 280 12.88 -1.41 2.84
CA PHE A 280 13.63 -2.17 3.83
C PHE A 280 12.78 -2.37 5.10
N ALA A 281 13.20 -3.30 5.95
CA ALA A 281 12.63 -3.51 7.27
C ALA A 281 13.66 -3.16 8.37
N LEU A 282 13.17 -2.66 9.50
CA LEU A 282 13.93 -2.47 10.73
C LEU A 282 13.39 -3.41 11.81
N GLU A 283 14.29 -4.04 12.55
CA GLU A 283 13.95 -4.84 13.72
C GLU A 283 14.54 -4.15 14.96
N LEU A 284 13.65 -3.63 15.80
CA LEU A 284 13.96 -2.91 17.03
C LEU A 284 13.48 -3.73 18.24
N PRO A 285 13.95 -3.41 19.46
CA PRO A 285 13.36 -4.00 20.66
C PRO A 285 11.88 -3.65 20.79
N ASP A 286 11.09 -4.56 21.35
CA ASP A 286 9.65 -4.34 21.59
C ASP A 286 9.37 -3.20 22.58
N THR A 287 10.38 -2.80 23.36
CA THR A 287 10.31 -1.64 24.25
C THR A 287 10.41 -0.33 23.47
N LEU A 288 9.39 0.53 23.60
CA LEU A 288 9.42 1.90 23.05
C LEU A 288 10.70 2.62 23.45
N THR A 289 11.51 2.94 22.45
CA THR A 289 12.83 3.53 22.62
C THR A 289 12.93 4.81 21.81
N ASP A 290 13.43 5.89 22.43
CA ASP A 290 13.67 7.16 21.76
C ASP A 290 14.95 7.08 20.91
N PHE A 291 14.85 7.46 19.63
CA PHE A 291 15.95 7.53 18.67
C PHE A 291 16.07 8.92 18.04
N TYR A 292 17.30 9.43 17.93
CA TYR A 292 17.60 10.46 16.96
C TYR A 292 17.77 9.82 15.58
N VAL A 293 16.94 10.24 14.64
CA VAL A 293 17.04 9.85 13.23
C VAL A 293 17.71 10.98 12.47
N SER A 294 18.89 10.71 11.93
CA SER A 294 19.65 11.68 11.15
C SER A 294 19.83 11.20 9.73
N LEU A 295 19.69 12.12 8.79
CA LEU A 295 19.85 11.87 7.37
C LEU A 295 21.05 12.67 6.86
N SER A 296 21.92 12.01 6.10
CA SER A 296 23.12 12.61 5.48
C SER A 296 23.19 12.28 3.99
N LEU A 297 23.68 13.26 3.21
CA LEU A 297 23.92 13.10 1.78
C LEU A 297 25.40 13.29 1.44
N PRO A 298 25.91 12.62 0.38
CA PRO A 298 27.21 12.95 -0.17
C PRO A 298 27.31 14.44 -0.59
N PRO A 299 28.50 15.05 -0.54
CA PRO A 299 28.70 16.42 -1.02
C PRO A 299 28.26 16.60 -2.47
N GLY A 300 27.57 17.71 -2.77
CA GLY A 300 27.14 18.06 -4.13
C GLY A 300 25.83 17.44 -4.60
N VAL A 301 25.16 16.65 -3.74
CA VAL A 301 23.85 16.04 -4.04
C VAL A 301 22.71 17.00 -3.69
N ASP A 302 21.74 17.14 -4.59
CA ASP A 302 20.54 17.94 -4.34
C ASP A 302 19.67 17.29 -3.24
N PRO A 303 19.39 17.99 -2.13
CA PRO A 303 18.54 17.48 -1.06
C PRO A 303 17.05 17.36 -1.44
N VAL A 304 16.61 17.97 -2.54
CA VAL A 304 15.20 17.93 -2.95
C VAL A 304 14.75 16.47 -3.14
N THR A 305 13.56 16.14 -2.61
CA THR A 305 12.89 14.81 -2.57
C THR A 305 13.53 13.69 -1.74
N LYS A 306 14.67 13.93 -1.09
CA LYS A 306 15.35 12.92 -0.26
C LYS A 306 14.67 12.78 1.10
N GLY A 307 14.25 11.56 1.45
CA GLY A 307 13.58 11.31 2.71
C GLY A 307 13.58 9.85 3.11
N ILE A 308 13.19 9.63 4.36
CA ILE A 308 12.88 8.31 4.91
C ILE A 308 11.45 8.34 5.45
N TYR A 309 10.69 7.31 5.09
CA TYR A 309 9.35 7.03 5.56
C TYR A 309 9.38 5.73 6.34
N LEU A 310 8.66 5.64 7.45
CA LEU A 310 8.56 4.44 8.29
C LEU A 310 7.09 4.21 8.69
N VAL A 311 6.71 2.93 8.75
CA VAL A 311 5.47 2.46 9.38
C VAL A 311 5.79 1.35 10.37
N GLU A 312 5.05 1.33 11.48
CA GLU A 312 5.14 0.31 12.51
C GLU A 312 4.28 -0.90 12.11
N CYS A 313 4.82 -2.10 12.29
CA CYS A 313 4.18 -3.36 11.92
C CYS A 313 3.59 -4.14 13.09
N ASP A 314 3.73 -3.60 14.31
CA ASP A 314 3.10 -4.13 15.53
C ASP A 314 2.41 -2.97 16.27
N GLY A 315 1.85 -2.04 15.48
CA GLY A 315 1.28 -0.80 15.98
C GLY A 315 -0.20 -0.98 16.24
N GLU A 316 -0.69 -0.54 17.41
CA GLU A 316 -2.11 -0.20 17.47
C GLU A 316 -2.32 0.95 16.48
N LEU A 317 -2.94 0.69 15.31
CA LEU A 317 -3.28 1.74 14.35
C LEU A 317 -4.23 2.69 15.07
N GLN A 318 -3.66 3.78 15.56
CA GLN A 318 -4.45 4.88 16.03
C GLN A 318 -5.02 5.50 14.77
N PHE A 319 -6.35 5.46 14.68
CA PHE A 319 -7.09 6.14 13.63
C PHE A 319 -6.81 7.67 13.61
N ASP A 320 -6.01 8.21 14.54
CA ASP A 320 -5.58 9.60 14.53
C ASP A 320 -4.31 9.87 13.69
N THR A 321 -3.58 8.84 13.21
CA THR A 321 -2.27 9.04 12.59
C THR A 321 -2.32 8.90 11.06
N MET A 322 -2.60 10.05 10.42
CA MET A 322 -2.98 10.18 9.01
C MET A 322 -1.93 9.83 7.94
N ILE A 323 -0.65 9.58 8.28
CA ILE A 323 0.43 9.49 7.28
C ILE A 323 1.52 8.55 7.78
N PRO A 324 2.16 7.72 6.92
CA PRO A 324 3.40 7.03 7.26
C PRO A 324 4.38 8.05 7.83
N TYR A 325 4.98 7.72 8.95
CA TYR A 325 5.78 8.67 9.68
C TYR A 325 6.94 9.12 8.80
N TYR A 326 6.92 10.40 8.42
CA TYR A 326 8.02 11.05 7.75
C TYR A 326 9.20 11.18 8.71
N ALA A 327 9.97 10.11 8.84
CA ALA A 327 10.95 9.92 9.90
C ALA A 327 12.09 10.94 9.83
N ALA A 328 12.47 11.36 8.63
CA ALA A 328 13.38 12.49 8.42
C ALA A 328 13.41 12.94 6.95
N SER A 329 13.78 14.20 6.74
CA SER A 329 14.24 14.67 5.43
C SER A 329 15.14 15.88 5.51
N VAL A 330 15.71 16.19 4.36
CA VAL A 330 16.56 17.37 4.11
C VAL A 330 15.81 18.50 3.41
N LYS A 331 14.46 18.46 3.32
CA LYS A 331 13.68 19.47 2.57
C LYS A 331 13.97 20.88 3.11
N ASN A 332 14.54 21.73 2.24
CA ASN A 332 14.84 23.15 2.44
C ASN A 332 15.84 23.52 3.58
N GLY A 333 16.70 22.60 4.05
CA GLY A 333 17.53 22.81 5.26
C GLY A 333 19.04 22.55 5.18
N GLY A 334 19.60 22.04 4.07
CA GLY A 334 21.04 21.75 3.90
C GLY A 334 21.38 20.26 3.76
N ALA A 335 22.68 19.90 3.74
CA ALA A 335 23.19 18.55 3.47
C ALA A 335 22.92 17.50 4.59
N SER A 336 22.25 17.92 5.66
CA SER A 336 21.85 17.08 6.77
C SER A 336 20.48 17.49 7.26
N GLY A 337 19.59 16.51 7.44
CA GLY A 337 18.25 16.70 7.96
C GLY A 337 18.14 15.98 9.29
N THR A 338 17.88 16.73 10.36
CA THR A 338 17.51 16.16 11.66
C THR A 338 16.17 16.77 12.04
N LEU A 339 15.13 15.95 12.18
CA LEU A 339 13.94 16.40 12.90
C LEU A 339 14.35 16.60 14.36
N ARG A 340 14.04 17.77 14.94
CA ARG A 340 14.56 18.20 16.26
C ARG A 340 14.03 17.38 17.45
N TRP A 341 13.19 16.39 17.21
CA TRP A 341 12.52 15.60 18.24
C TRP A 341 12.88 14.11 18.08
N PRO A 342 13.15 13.39 19.17
CA PRO A 342 13.41 11.97 19.09
C PRO A 342 12.17 11.21 18.63
N TRP A 343 12.40 10.18 17.83
CA TRP A 343 11.40 9.24 17.34
C TRP A 343 11.28 8.09 18.32
N ARG A 344 10.05 7.81 18.78
CA ARG A 344 9.77 6.61 19.57
C ARG A 344 9.48 5.47 18.64
N LEU A 345 10.37 4.48 18.63
CA LEU A 345 10.25 3.31 17.77
C LEU A 345 10.33 2.04 18.62
N ARG A 346 9.72 0.96 18.13
CA ARG A 346 9.78 -0.39 18.70
C ARG A 346 9.47 -1.45 17.64
N GLY A 347 9.74 -2.71 17.98
CA GLY A 347 9.33 -3.87 17.20
C GLY A 347 9.77 -3.82 15.74
N ARG A 348 8.97 -4.42 14.86
CA ARG A 348 9.21 -4.36 13.42
C ARG A 348 8.67 -3.07 12.82
N GLN A 349 9.45 -2.50 11.91
CA GLN A 349 9.06 -1.34 11.10
C GLN A 349 9.38 -1.62 9.64
N VAL A 350 8.59 -1.12 8.71
CA VAL A 350 8.93 -1.11 7.29
C VAL A 350 9.15 0.31 6.81
N GLY A 351 10.15 0.49 5.95
CA GLY A 351 10.61 1.81 5.54
C GLY A 351 10.91 1.92 4.06
N ARG A 352 10.90 3.16 3.60
CA ARG A 352 11.30 3.56 2.25
C ARG A 352 12.32 4.69 2.31
N LEU A 353 13.46 4.52 1.64
CA LEU A 353 14.31 5.64 1.24
C LEU A 353 13.86 6.15 -0.12
N SER A 354 13.60 7.46 -0.25
CA SER A 354 13.12 8.07 -1.50
C SER A 354 14.10 9.07 -2.08
N THR A 355 14.14 9.19 -3.40
CA THR A 355 15.00 10.15 -4.12
C THR A 355 14.58 10.35 -5.57
N ASN A 356 14.92 11.49 -6.17
CA ASN A 356 14.90 11.66 -7.63
C ASN A 356 15.93 10.77 -8.32
N MET A 357 15.57 10.26 -9.50
CA MET A 357 16.46 9.53 -10.39
C MET A 357 17.25 10.49 -11.29
N ASN A 358 18.55 10.24 -11.47
CA ASN A 358 19.37 10.99 -12.41
C ASN A 358 19.12 10.55 -13.86
N PRO A 359 19.47 11.37 -14.88
CA PRO A 359 19.25 11.02 -16.29
C PRO A 359 19.92 9.73 -16.75
N ASP A 360 21.04 9.34 -16.14
CA ASP A 360 21.76 8.10 -16.42
C ASP A 360 21.13 6.87 -15.74
N GLY A 361 20.21 7.07 -14.80
CA GLY A 361 19.60 6.03 -13.97
C GLY A 361 20.20 5.91 -12.58
N ALA A 362 21.23 6.70 -12.25
CA ALA A 362 21.81 6.67 -10.93
C ALA A 362 20.85 7.24 -9.88
N VAL A 363 20.80 6.58 -8.73
CA VAL A 363 19.90 6.88 -7.62
C VAL A 363 20.75 7.17 -6.40
N VAL A 364 20.78 8.42 -5.95
CA VAL A 364 21.52 8.78 -4.73
C VAL A 364 20.57 8.71 -3.54
N LEU A 365 20.58 7.59 -2.84
CA LEU A 365 19.81 7.39 -1.62
C LEU A 365 20.51 8.05 -0.42
N PRO A 366 19.73 8.61 0.52
CA PRO A 366 20.29 9.15 1.74
C PRO A 366 20.87 8.06 2.63
N ARG A 367 21.96 8.38 3.34
CA ARG A 367 22.44 7.58 4.46
C ARG A 367 21.69 7.99 5.72
N VAL A 368 21.02 7.05 6.36
CA VAL A 368 20.24 7.28 7.57
C VAL A 368 20.90 6.61 8.77
N VAL A 369 20.98 7.33 9.89
CA VAL A 369 21.48 6.81 11.16
C VAL A 369 20.41 6.94 12.23
N PHE A 370 20.14 5.83 12.91
CA PHE A 370 19.31 5.76 14.11
C PHE A 370 20.22 5.64 15.32
N GLU A 371 20.25 6.67 16.15
CA GLU A 371 21.02 6.70 17.39
C GLU A 371 20.09 6.76 18.59
N ARG A 372 20.21 5.81 19.52
CA ARG A 372 19.37 5.80 20.73
C ARG A 372 19.66 7.04 21.57
N VAL A 373 18.62 7.69 22.05
CA VAL A 373 18.75 8.76 23.05
C VAL A 373 19.25 8.17 24.35
N LEU A 374 20.42 8.63 24.80
CA LEU A 374 20.99 8.22 26.08
C LEU A 374 20.25 8.90 27.23
N THR A 375 19.89 8.10 28.23
CA THR A 375 19.20 8.54 29.45
C THR A 375 20.20 8.68 30.60
N ASP A 376 19.77 9.25 31.73
CA ASP A 376 20.64 9.40 32.91
C ASP A 376 21.10 8.06 33.49
N THR A 377 20.36 6.97 33.27
CA THR A 377 20.77 5.61 33.66
C THR A 377 21.87 5.02 32.78
N ASP A 378 22.13 5.62 31.62
CA ASP A 378 23.20 5.22 30.70
C ASP A 378 24.54 5.93 31.02
N ARG A 379 24.53 6.91 31.93
CA ARG A 379 25.74 7.60 32.33
C ARG A 379 26.58 6.66 33.20
N PRO A 380 27.89 6.52 32.93
CA PRO A 380 28.75 5.77 33.83
C PRO A 380 28.65 6.37 35.22
N MET A 381 28.38 5.54 36.24
CA MET A 381 28.33 6.02 37.62
C MET A 381 29.64 6.73 37.95
N PRO A 382 29.60 7.85 38.70
CA PRO A 382 30.82 8.51 39.16
C PRO A 382 31.69 7.50 39.93
N PRO A 383 33.02 7.54 39.76
CA PRO A 383 33.95 6.64 40.45
C PRO A 383 33.90 6.75 41.97
#